data_AF-A0A2D6Q9E4-F1
#
_entry.id   AF-A0A2D6Q9E4-F1
#
_cell.length_a   1.000
_cell.length_b   1.000
_cell.length_c   1.000
_cell.angle_alpha   90.00
_cell.angle_beta   90.00
_cell.angle_gamma   90.00
#
_symmetry.space_group_name_H-M   'P 1'
#
loop_
_entity.id
_entity.type
_entity.pdbx_description
1 polymer ?
#
loop_
_entity_poly.entity_id
_entity_poly.type
_entity_poly.pdbx_seq_one_letter_code
_entity_poly.pdbx_strand_id
1 'polypeptide(L)'
;MPKQDKDNVEIIITTFLLISLIFLAINFNLQLGTIFSTMILTSVFLYFALPATITHNTKPKNTFNAVIIAAFSLAILLIITFFVSSAFQGILNVTAQPTLGSILSSGFSTLGIDKVVQSTEPVLAKNPLITLFAFGVIIATIETRFLARIAEALGKFTNIDITKINIKSIALFVLVSLIFVWYHFNAKGVNANVALFLTFIFAMISLILISRFKEIESATYLHVFNNTLFILPQIQGG
;
A
#
# COMPACT_ATOMS: atom_id res chain seq x y z
N MET A 1 4.86 -8.42 26.27
CA MET A 1 3.44 -8.05 26.15
C MET A 1 2.63 -9.34 26.14
N PRO A 2 1.82 -9.60 27.18
CA PRO A 2 0.92 -10.75 27.22
C PRO A 2 -0.03 -10.74 26.01
N LYS A 3 -0.54 -11.92 25.62
CA LYS A 3 -1.39 -12.11 24.43
C LYS A 3 -2.60 -11.15 24.42
N GLN A 4 -3.21 -10.96 25.59
CA GLN A 4 -4.37 -10.09 25.80
C GLN A 4 -4.14 -8.63 25.37
N ASP A 5 -2.95 -8.07 25.62
CA ASP A 5 -2.66 -6.68 25.26
C ASP A 5 -2.53 -6.49 23.75
N LYS A 6 -2.07 -7.52 23.02
CA LYS A 6 -1.93 -7.46 21.56
C LYS A 6 -3.29 -7.45 20.88
N ASP A 7 -4.23 -8.21 21.41
CA ASP A 7 -5.59 -8.31 20.88
C ASP A 7 -6.34 -6.98 21.07
N ASN A 8 -6.16 -6.32 22.23
CA ASN A 8 -6.72 -4.98 22.48
C ASN A 8 -6.23 -3.91 21.47
N VAL A 9 -4.93 -3.89 21.15
CA VAL A 9 -4.37 -2.94 20.18
C VAL A 9 -4.95 -3.17 18.78
N GLU A 10 -5.07 -4.42 18.35
CA GLU A 10 -5.64 -4.74 17.03
C GLU A 10 -7.11 -4.36 16.92
N ILE A 11 -7.90 -4.56 18.00
CA ILE A 11 -9.29 -4.12 18.07
C ILE A 11 -9.38 -2.58 17.97
N ILE A 12 -8.53 -1.85 18.69
CA ILE A 12 -8.51 -0.38 18.66
C ILE A 12 -8.18 0.13 17.25
N ILE A 13 -7.12 -0.40 16.62
CA ILE A 13 -6.72 0.00 15.27
C ILE A 13 -7.82 -0.33 14.28
N THR A 14 -8.40 -1.54 14.35
CA THR A 14 -9.48 -1.96 13.44
C THR A 14 -10.71 -1.07 13.59
N THR A 15 -11.09 -0.74 14.82
CA THR A 15 -12.23 0.16 15.11
C THR A 15 -11.97 1.56 14.56
N PHE A 16 -10.78 2.11 14.80
CA PHE A 16 -10.38 3.41 14.26
C PHE A 16 -10.43 3.44 12.73
N LEU A 17 -9.93 2.40 12.06
CA LEU A 17 -9.96 2.30 10.60
C LEU A 17 -11.40 2.19 10.08
N LEU A 18 -12.27 1.39 10.70
CA LEU A 18 -13.69 1.30 10.31
C LEU A 18 -14.42 2.65 10.44
N ILE A 19 -14.20 3.38 11.54
CA ILE A 19 -14.76 4.72 11.72
C ILE A 19 -14.24 5.68 10.63
N SER A 20 -12.94 5.62 10.35
CA SER A 20 -12.31 6.42 9.29
C SER A 20 -12.91 6.10 7.92
N LEU A 21 -13.27 4.84 7.64
CA LEU A 21 -13.90 4.45 6.38
C LEU A 21 -15.33 4.93 6.23
N ILE A 22 -16.12 4.94 7.31
CA ILE A 22 -17.44 5.56 7.31
C ILE A 22 -17.30 7.05 6.98
N PHE A 23 -16.31 7.72 7.58
CA PHE A 23 -16.01 9.11 7.26
C PHE A 23 -15.64 9.28 5.77
N LEU A 24 -14.79 8.43 5.20
CA LEU A 24 -14.43 8.49 3.77
C LEU A 24 -15.61 8.18 2.85
N ALA A 25 -16.48 7.23 3.20
CA ALA A 25 -17.66 6.89 2.41
C ALA A 25 -18.62 8.08 2.31
N ILE A 26 -18.79 8.83 3.41
CA ILE A 26 -19.69 9.99 3.48
C ILE A 26 -19.05 11.23 2.84
N ASN A 27 -17.76 11.47 3.08
CA ASN A 27 -17.12 12.75 2.77
C ASN A 27 -16.20 12.75 1.54
N PHE A 28 -15.90 11.59 0.96
CA PHE A 28 -15.10 11.45 -0.26
C PHE A 28 -15.91 10.75 -1.35
N ASN A 29 -16.07 9.43 -1.23
CA ASN A 29 -16.64 8.63 -2.29
C ASN A 29 -17.18 7.31 -1.70
N LEU A 30 -18.45 7.02 -1.92
CA LEU A 30 -19.11 5.81 -1.42
C LEU A 30 -18.46 4.52 -1.96
N GLN A 31 -18.07 4.50 -3.24
CA GLN A 31 -17.38 3.37 -3.86
C GLN A 31 -16.02 3.13 -3.18
N LEU A 32 -15.26 4.18 -2.94
CA LEU A 32 -13.97 4.12 -2.24
C LEU A 32 -14.15 3.55 -0.82
N GLY A 33 -15.08 4.12 -0.06
CA GLY A 33 -15.41 3.64 1.29
C GLY A 33 -15.84 2.18 1.31
N THR A 34 -16.63 1.74 0.31
CA THR A 34 -17.09 0.35 0.17
C THR A 34 -15.94 -0.62 -0.10
N ILE A 35 -15.04 -0.27 -1.03
CA ILE A 35 -13.87 -1.09 -1.38
C ILE A 35 -12.99 -1.31 -0.16
N PHE A 36 -12.60 -0.24 0.53
CA PHE A 36 -11.71 -0.37 1.69
C PHE A 36 -12.41 -0.99 2.89
N SER A 37 -13.73 -0.83 3.05
CA SER A 37 -14.49 -1.52 4.09
C SER A 37 -14.46 -3.03 3.84
N THR A 38 -14.61 -3.45 2.59
CA THR A 38 -14.50 -4.86 2.20
C THR A 38 -13.10 -5.41 2.50
N MET A 39 -12.04 -4.64 2.25
CA MET A 39 -10.67 -5.05 2.59
C MET A 39 -10.46 -5.25 4.10
N ILE A 40 -10.97 -4.32 4.94
CA ILE A 40 -10.88 -4.47 6.39
C ILE A 40 -11.71 -5.67 6.87
N LEU A 41 -12.97 -5.78 6.44
CA LEU A 41 -13.83 -6.90 6.84
C LEU A 41 -13.23 -8.24 6.44
N THR A 42 -12.64 -8.33 5.24
CA THR A 42 -11.90 -9.52 4.80
C THR A 42 -10.67 -9.77 5.67
N SER A 43 -9.92 -8.73 6.03
CA SER A 43 -8.75 -8.84 6.91
C SER A 43 -9.13 -9.35 8.30
N VAL A 44 -10.24 -8.84 8.86
CA VAL A 44 -10.80 -9.26 10.16
C VAL A 44 -11.28 -10.71 10.08
N PHE A 45 -12.02 -11.07 9.03
CA PHE A 45 -12.46 -12.44 8.79
C PHE A 45 -11.27 -13.40 8.70
N LEU A 46 -10.24 -13.06 7.92
CA LEU A 46 -9.03 -13.86 7.80
C LEU A 46 -8.26 -13.96 9.12
N TYR A 47 -8.24 -12.89 9.92
CA TYR A 47 -7.61 -12.92 11.25
C TYR A 47 -8.27 -13.95 12.18
N PHE A 48 -9.60 -14.00 12.20
CA PHE A 48 -10.35 -14.96 13.03
C PHE A 48 -10.34 -16.38 12.46
N ALA A 49 -10.45 -16.52 11.13
CA ALA A 49 -10.45 -17.83 10.46
C ALA A 49 -9.05 -18.48 10.45
N LEU A 50 -7.99 -17.68 10.39
CA LEU A 50 -6.61 -18.14 10.25
C LEU A 50 -5.70 -17.39 11.24
N PRO A 51 -5.38 -17.98 12.42
CA PRO A 51 -4.61 -17.32 13.49
C PRO A 51 -3.26 -16.73 13.01
N ALA A 52 -3.08 -15.42 13.04
CA ALA A 52 -1.93 -14.71 12.49
C ALA A 52 -0.56 -15.28 12.92
N THR A 53 0.40 -15.39 12.01
CA THR A 53 1.78 -15.78 12.32
C THR A 53 2.73 -14.57 12.36
N ILE A 54 2.38 -13.51 11.64
CA ILE A 54 3.06 -12.21 11.62
C ILE A 54 2.39 -11.30 12.65
N THR A 55 3.20 -10.55 13.41
CA THR A 55 2.66 -9.56 14.33
C THR A 55 2.21 -8.34 13.54
N HIS A 56 0.90 -8.08 13.54
CA HIS A 56 0.31 -6.85 12.98
C HIS A 56 0.53 -5.63 13.88
N ASN A 57 1.08 -5.85 15.07
CA ASN A 57 1.42 -4.81 16.03
C ASN A 57 2.90 -4.45 15.97
N THR A 58 3.16 -3.19 16.24
CA THR A 58 4.50 -2.63 16.44
C THR A 58 5.19 -3.35 17.59
N LYS A 59 6.46 -3.71 17.40
CA LYS A 59 7.31 -4.06 18.56
C LYS A 59 7.62 -2.73 19.26
N PRO A 60 7.23 -2.50 20.54
CA PRO A 60 7.29 -1.18 21.20
C PRO A 60 8.67 -0.51 21.31
N LYS A 61 9.71 -1.09 20.72
CA LYS A 61 11.09 -0.56 20.67
C LYS A 61 11.66 -0.53 19.25
N ASN A 62 10.87 -0.82 18.21
CA ASN A 62 11.34 -0.94 16.84
C ASN A 62 10.77 0.10 15.87
N THR A 63 9.86 0.97 16.32
CA THR A 63 9.20 1.97 15.45
C THR A 63 10.18 2.88 14.72
N PHE A 64 11.19 3.42 15.42
CA PHE A 64 12.20 4.27 14.78
C PHE A 64 13.01 3.51 13.72
N ASN A 65 13.41 2.27 14.00
CA ASN A 65 14.08 1.43 13.02
C ASN A 65 13.18 1.10 11.84
N ALA A 66 11.89 0.84 12.07
CA ALA A 66 10.91 0.57 11.02
C ALA A 66 10.77 1.78 10.08
N VAL A 67 10.77 3.00 10.62
CA VAL A 67 10.79 4.25 9.85
C VAL A 67 12.07 4.37 9.01
N ILE A 68 13.25 4.10 9.59
CA ILE A 68 14.53 4.14 8.85
C ILE A 68 14.53 3.12 7.72
N ILE A 69 14.11 1.88 8.00
CA ILE A 69 14.00 0.80 7.00
C ILE A 69 13.05 1.21 5.88
N ALA A 70 11.91 1.81 6.22
CA ALA A 70 10.95 2.30 5.25
C ALA A 70 11.54 3.41 4.35
N ALA A 71 12.26 4.38 4.94
CA ALA A 71 12.92 5.44 4.20
C ALA A 71 14.00 4.91 3.25
N PHE A 72 14.82 3.95 3.71
CA PHE A 72 15.80 3.27 2.85
C PHE A 72 15.13 2.48 1.72
N SER A 73 14.05 1.76 2.03
CA SER A 73 13.28 1.00 1.04
C SER A 73 12.62 1.92 0.00
N LEU A 74 12.18 3.11 0.42
CA LEU A 74 11.65 4.13 -0.48
C LEU A 74 12.74 4.65 -1.41
N ALA A 75 13.95 4.92 -0.90
CA ALA A 75 15.08 5.33 -1.73
C ALA A 75 15.39 4.28 -2.81
N ILE A 76 15.40 2.99 -2.44
CA ILE A 76 15.55 1.88 -3.41
C ILE A 76 14.41 1.90 -4.44
N LEU A 77 13.17 2.04 -3.99
CA LEU A 77 12.01 2.09 -4.88
C LEU A 77 12.08 3.26 -5.87
N LEU A 78 12.55 4.44 -5.43
CA LEU A 78 12.73 5.62 -6.28
C LEU A 78 13.84 5.39 -7.32
N ILE A 79 14.94 4.73 -6.94
CA ILE A 79 16.01 4.35 -7.88
C ILE A 79 15.47 3.37 -8.93
N ILE A 80 14.74 2.33 -8.51
CA ILE A 80 14.11 1.37 -9.44
C ILE A 80 13.12 2.10 -10.35
N THR A 81 12.31 3.00 -9.79
CA THR A 81 11.33 3.79 -10.54
C THR A 81 12.01 4.61 -11.64
N PHE A 82 13.13 5.26 -11.32
CA PHE A 82 13.92 5.99 -12.31
C PHE A 82 14.39 5.08 -13.44
N PHE A 83 15.04 3.96 -13.13
CA PHE A 83 15.57 3.06 -14.16
C PHE A 83 14.48 2.40 -15.01
N VAL A 84 13.38 1.95 -14.40
CA VAL A 84 12.24 1.37 -15.11
C VAL A 84 11.62 2.40 -16.05
N SER A 85 11.40 3.63 -15.57
CA SER A 85 10.80 4.68 -16.40
C SER A 85 11.69 5.02 -17.59
N SER A 86 13.01 5.15 -17.37
CA SER A 86 13.97 5.41 -18.43
C SER A 86 14.07 4.26 -19.44
N ALA A 87 14.05 3.00 -18.99
CA ALA A 87 14.09 1.83 -19.86
C ALA A 87 12.85 1.73 -20.76
N PHE A 88 11.66 1.98 -20.20
CA PHE A 88 10.41 1.96 -20.97
C PHE A 88 10.33 3.07 -22.02
N GLN A 89 10.88 4.26 -21.74
CA GLN A 89 10.97 5.32 -22.75
C GLN A 89 11.87 4.95 -23.93
N GLY A 90 13.00 4.27 -23.65
CA GLY A 90 13.88 3.75 -24.70
C GLY A 90 13.21 2.72 -25.61
N ILE A 91 12.31 1.90 -25.05
CA ILE A 91 11.49 0.94 -25.81
C ILE A 91 10.40 1.66 -26.63
N LEU A 92 9.84 2.76 -26.11
CA LEU A 92 8.74 3.50 -26.71
C LEU A 92 9.18 4.67 -27.62
N ASN A 93 10.49 4.84 -27.86
CA ASN A 93 11.07 5.95 -28.65
C ASN A 93 10.64 7.36 -28.18
N VAL A 94 10.47 7.55 -26.87
CA VAL A 94 10.16 8.88 -26.30
C VAL A 94 11.47 9.62 -26.05
N THR A 95 11.65 10.79 -26.68
CA THR A 95 12.90 11.57 -26.69
C THR A 95 13.16 12.41 -25.43
N ALA A 96 12.17 12.59 -24.55
CA ALA A 96 12.32 13.40 -23.35
C ALA A 96 12.75 12.56 -22.14
N GLN A 97 13.98 12.78 -21.66
CA GLN A 97 14.49 12.14 -20.44
C GLN A 97 13.59 12.48 -19.23
N PRO A 98 13.22 11.49 -18.40
CA PRO A 98 12.37 11.74 -17.25
C PRO A 98 13.21 12.45 -16.18
N THR A 99 12.77 13.64 -15.78
CA THR A 99 13.28 14.29 -14.57
C THR A 99 12.62 13.67 -13.34
N LEU A 100 13.26 13.75 -12.18
CA LEU A 100 12.64 13.33 -10.92
C LEU A 100 11.28 14.01 -10.70
N GLY A 101 11.17 15.31 -11.03
CA GLY A 101 9.90 16.05 -10.99
C GLY A 101 8.83 15.44 -11.89
N SER A 102 9.18 15.05 -13.13
CA SER A 102 8.25 14.40 -14.06
C SER A 102 7.82 13.00 -13.63
N ILE A 103 8.67 12.26 -12.92
CA ILE A 103 8.37 10.94 -12.35
C ILE A 103 7.40 11.10 -11.18
N LEU A 104 7.65 12.07 -10.29
CA LEU A 104 6.78 12.36 -9.16
C LEU A 104 5.41 12.88 -9.64
N SER A 105 5.37 13.69 -10.70
CA SER A 105 4.10 14.18 -11.26
C SER A 105 3.34 13.11 -12.07
N SER A 106 4.03 12.23 -12.79
CA SER A 106 3.39 11.12 -13.55
C SER A 106 2.99 9.93 -12.67
N GLY A 107 3.56 9.81 -11.47
CA GLY A 107 3.10 8.90 -10.43
C GLY A 107 1.64 9.13 -10.02
N PHE A 108 1.10 10.33 -10.23
CA PHE A 108 -0.29 10.68 -9.92
C PHE A 108 -1.32 10.05 -10.87
N SER A 109 -1.17 10.24 -12.19
CA SER A 109 -2.01 9.55 -13.20
C SER A 109 -1.90 8.02 -13.10
N THR A 110 -0.75 7.59 -12.62
CA THR A 110 -0.34 6.22 -12.33
C THR A 110 -1.01 5.66 -11.07
N LEU A 111 -1.58 6.45 -10.16
CA LEU A 111 -2.30 5.96 -8.97
C LEU A 111 -3.82 5.85 -9.18
N GLY A 112 -4.36 6.35 -10.30
CA GLY A 112 -5.81 6.36 -10.56
C GLY A 112 -6.61 7.29 -9.64
N ILE A 113 -5.92 8.04 -8.78
CA ILE A 113 -6.52 9.02 -7.85
C ILE A 113 -7.24 10.10 -8.65
N ASP A 114 -6.72 10.49 -9.81
CA ASP A 114 -7.30 11.49 -10.72
C ASP A 114 -8.75 11.13 -11.07
N LYS A 115 -9.03 9.86 -11.38
CA LYS A 115 -10.39 9.40 -11.72
C LYS A 115 -11.30 9.34 -10.49
N VAL A 116 -10.76 9.00 -9.33
CA VAL A 116 -11.52 8.94 -8.06
C VAL A 116 -11.85 10.34 -7.53
N VAL A 117 -10.89 11.27 -7.63
CA VAL A 117 -11.02 12.66 -7.19
C VAL A 117 -11.86 13.48 -8.17
N GLN A 118 -11.76 13.23 -9.49
CA GLN A 118 -12.60 13.92 -10.49
C GLN A 118 -14.04 13.39 -10.57
N SER A 119 -14.30 12.16 -10.12
CA SER A 119 -15.65 11.55 -10.20
C SER A 119 -16.58 11.91 -9.05
N THR A 120 -16.15 12.76 -8.13
CA THR A 120 -16.98 13.19 -7.00
C THR A 120 -16.81 14.69 -6.77
N GLU A 121 -17.85 15.35 -6.28
CA GLU A 121 -17.75 16.67 -5.63
C GLU A 121 -17.81 16.45 -4.11
N PRO A 122 -16.73 16.02 -3.43
CA PRO A 122 -16.80 15.86 -1.99
C PRO A 122 -16.45 17.19 -1.35
N VAL A 123 -17.27 17.60 -0.38
CA VAL A 123 -17.10 18.84 0.40
C VAL A 123 -15.67 18.97 0.96
N LEU A 124 -14.99 17.85 1.23
CA LEU A 124 -13.68 17.81 1.88
C LEU A 124 -12.52 17.29 1.02
N ALA A 125 -12.73 16.78 -0.20
CA ALA A 125 -11.61 16.28 -1.02
C ALA A 125 -10.69 17.38 -1.56
N LYS A 126 -11.19 18.61 -1.59
CA LYS A 126 -10.38 19.80 -1.86
C LYS A 126 -9.51 20.19 -0.67
N ASN A 127 -9.77 19.67 0.54
CA ASN A 127 -8.93 19.96 1.69
C ASN A 127 -7.63 19.12 1.62
N PRO A 128 -6.47 19.76 1.48
CA PRO A 128 -5.24 19.02 1.26
C PRO A 128 -4.81 18.14 2.44
N LEU A 129 -5.03 18.59 3.67
CA LEU A 129 -4.68 17.83 4.86
C LEU A 129 -5.56 16.59 5.01
N ILE A 130 -6.86 16.71 4.71
CA ILE A 130 -7.79 15.58 4.78
C ILE A 130 -7.46 14.58 3.67
N THR A 131 -7.18 15.05 2.44
CA THR A 131 -6.77 14.18 1.34
C THR A 131 -5.45 13.47 1.63
N LEU A 132 -4.46 14.17 2.19
CA LEU A 132 -3.20 13.56 2.62
C LEU A 132 -3.43 12.50 3.71
N PHE A 133 -4.27 12.80 4.71
CA PHE A 133 -4.55 11.86 5.78
C PHE A 133 -5.30 10.61 5.26
N ALA A 134 -6.29 10.80 4.39
CA ALA A 134 -7.07 9.73 3.79
C ALA A 134 -6.23 8.81 2.90
N PHE A 135 -5.59 9.35 1.88
CA PHE A 135 -4.87 8.57 0.86
C PHE A 135 -3.43 8.26 1.26
N GLY A 136 -2.79 9.17 1.99
CA GLY A 136 -1.42 9.00 2.47
C GLY A 136 -1.34 8.06 3.67
N VAL A 137 -2.27 8.14 4.62
CA VAL A 137 -2.17 7.38 5.89
C VAL A 137 -3.19 6.25 5.97
N ILE A 138 -4.49 6.56 5.91
CA ILE A 138 -5.55 5.56 6.17
C ILE A 138 -5.53 4.45 5.13
N ILE A 139 -5.62 4.82 3.84
CA ILE A 139 -5.67 3.85 2.73
C ILE A 139 -4.39 3.01 2.69
N ALA A 140 -3.22 3.65 2.77
CA ALA A 140 -1.93 2.98 2.80
C ALA A 140 -1.83 1.93 3.94
N THR A 141 -2.39 2.25 5.11
CA THR A 141 -2.43 1.33 6.26
C THR A 141 -3.35 0.15 6.01
N ILE A 142 -4.55 0.39 5.45
CA ILE A 142 -5.53 -0.67 5.15
C ILE A 142 -4.98 -1.62 4.10
N GLU A 143 -4.44 -1.09 3.01
CA GLU A 143 -3.92 -1.89 1.91
C GLU A 143 -2.71 -2.73 2.34
N THR A 144 -1.79 -2.17 3.12
CA THR A 144 -0.65 -2.94 3.64
C THR A 144 -1.09 -4.07 4.57
N ARG A 145 -2.06 -3.81 5.45
CA ARG A 145 -2.65 -4.85 6.32
C ARG A 145 -3.33 -5.94 5.50
N PHE A 146 -4.15 -5.56 4.53
CA PHE A 146 -4.84 -6.50 3.64
C PHE A 146 -3.86 -7.36 2.84
N LEU A 147 -2.81 -6.75 2.29
CA LEU A 147 -1.72 -7.43 1.57
C LEU A 147 -1.02 -8.47 2.45
N ALA A 148 -0.66 -8.09 3.68
CA ALA A 148 -0.04 -9.00 4.66
C ALA A 148 -0.96 -10.18 4.99
N ARG A 149 -2.26 -9.92 5.18
CA ARG A 149 -3.27 -10.96 5.49
C ARG A 149 -3.47 -11.94 4.34
N ILE A 150 -3.52 -11.47 3.10
CA ILE A 150 -3.61 -12.35 1.92
C ILE A 150 -2.37 -13.25 1.86
N ALA A 151 -1.16 -12.70 2.04
CA ALA A 151 0.06 -13.48 2.04
C ALA A 151 0.08 -14.53 3.15
N GLU A 152 -0.35 -14.17 4.37
CA GLU A 152 -0.50 -15.12 5.49
C GLU A 152 -1.50 -16.23 5.17
N ALA A 153 -2.67 -15.87 4.64
CA ALA A 153 -3.74 -16.82 4.33
C ALA A 153 -3.27 -17.82 3.26
N LEU A 154 -2.75 -17.33 2.14
CA LEU A 154 -2.25 -18.18 1.07
C LEU A 154 -1.05 -19.01 1.52
N GLY A 155 -0.15 -18.45 2.35
CA GLY A 155 0.96 -19.19 2.94
C GLY A 155 0.48 -20.39 3.76
N LYS A 156 -0.59 -20.24 4.54
CA LYS A 156 -1.20 -21.35 5.28
C LYS A 156 -1.86 -22.37 4.38
N PHE A 157 -2.66 -21.93 3.40
CA PHE A 157 -3.32 -22.82 2.46
C PHE A 157 -2.32 -23.65 1.62
N THR A 158 -1.15 -23.08 1.34
CA THR A 158 -0.09 -23.73 0.54
C THR A 158 1.01 -24.37 1.39
N ASN A 159 0.93 -24.29 2.72
CA ASN A 159 1.98 -24.72 3.65
C ASN A 159 3.36 -24.10 3.37
N ILE A 160 3.37 -22.81 2.98
CA ILE A 160 4.57 -22.00 2.73
C ILE A 160 4.78 -21.06 3.93
N ASP A 161 5.92 -21.23 4.62
CA ASP A 161 6.33 -20.33 5.69
C ASP A 161 6.79 -18.97 5.12
N ILE A 162 5.90 -17.98 5.20
CA ILE A 162 6.16 -16.63 4.70
C ILE A 162 7.18 -15.85 5.53
N THR A 163 7.60 -16.36 6.70
CA THR A 163 8.60 -15.70 7.55
C THR A 163 10.04 -16.05 7.15
N LYS A 164 10.20 -16.97 6.19
CA LYS A 164 11.49 -17.39 5.65
C LYS A 164 11.56 -17.05 4.17
N ILE A 165 12.52 -16.22 3.80
CA ILE A 165 12.76 -15.88 2.40
C ILE A 165 13.45 -17.07 1.73
N ASN A 166 12.68 -17.84 0.96
CA ASN A 166 13.14 -18.94 0.12
C ASN A 166 12.37 -18.92 -1.22
N ILE A 167 12.73 -19.82 -2.15
CA ILE A 167 12.11 -19.81 -3.48
C ILE A 167 10.58 -19.97 -3.45
N LYS A 168 10.04 -20.76 -2.51
CA LYS A 168 8.59 -20.96 -2.35
C LYS A 168 7.91 -19.69 -1.84
N SER A 169 8.50 -19.03 -0.84
CA SER A 169 7.94 -17.76 -0.32
C SER A 169 8.03 -16.65 -1.36
N ILE A 170 9.10 -16.58 -2.16
CA ILE A 170 9.24 -15.60 -3.25
C ILE A 170 8.17 -15.85 -4.32
N ALA A 171 7.96 -17.10 -4.73
CA ALA A 171 6.89 -17.43 -5.68
C ALA A 171 5.51 -17.02 -5.16
N LEU A 172 5.26 -17.23 -3.87
CA LEU A 172 4.04 -16.75 -3.22
C LEU A 172 3.95 -15.22 -3.22
N PHE A 173 5.05 -14.50 -2.93
CA PHE A 173 5.05 -13.04 -2.96
C PHE A 173 4.78 -12.49 -4.36
N VAL A 174 5.30 -13.15 -5.40
CA VAL A 174 4.99 -12.82 -6.80
C VAL A 174 3.48 -12.97 -7.04
N LEU A 175 2.88 -14.09 -6.64
CA LEU A 175 1.43 -14.31 -6.78
C LEU A 175 0.61 -13.24 -6.06
N VAL A 176 0.93 -12.95 -4.80
CA VAL A 176 0.22 -11.93 -4.00
C VAL A 176 0.39 -10.53 -4.63
N SER A 177 1.58 -10.21 -5.13
CA SER A 177 1.84 -8.95 -5.81
C SER A 177 1.05 -8.82 -7.12
N LEU A 178 0.86 -9.93 -7.86
CA LEU A 178 -0.02 -9.94 -9.05
C LEU A 178 -1.49 -9.70 -8.69
N ILE A 179 -1.99 -10.27 -7.58
CA ILE A 179 -3.34 -9.96 -7.08
C ILE A 179 -3.47 -8.46 -6.73
N PHE A 180 -2.44 -7.90 -6.08
CA PHE A 180 -2.41 -6.48 -5.73
C PHE A 180 -2.37 -5.57 -6.97
N VAL A 181 -1.62 -5.97 -8.01
CA VAL A 181 -1.60 -5.29 -9.31
C VAL A 181 -2.95 -5.40 -10.01
N TRP A 182 -3.60 -6.56 -9.97
CA TRP A 182 -4.93 -6.74 -10.56
C TRP A 182 -5.99 -5.84 -9.91
N TYR A 183 -5.93 -5.66 -8.59
CA TYR A 183 -6.75 -4.67 -7.91
C TYR A 183 -6.48 -3.25 -8.44
N HIS A 184 -5.20 -2.87 -8.56
CA HIS A 184 -4.81 -1.56 -9.07
C HIS A 184 -5.06 -1.35 -10.56
N PHE A 185 -5.10 -2.42 -11.35
CA PHE A 185 -5.43 -2.37 -12.78
C PHE A 185 -6.80 -1.75 -13.01
N ASN A 186 -7.78 -2.08 -12.16
CA ASN A 186 -9.13 -1.50 -12.24
C ASN A 186 -9.16 0.01 -11.94
N ALA A 187 -8.27 0.49 -11.06
CA ALA A 187 -8.18 1.92 -10.72
C ALA A 187 -7.36 2.71 -11.76
N LYS A 188 -6.23 2.15 -12.21
CA LYS A 188 -5.22 2.81 -13.07
C LYS A 188 -5.56 2.71 -14.56
N GLY A 189 -6.23 1.63 -14.96
CA GLY A 189 -6.59 1.35 -16.36
C GLY A 189 -5.51 0.60 -17.14
N VAL A 190 -5.90 0.11 -18.32
CA VAL A 190 -5.15 -0.89 -19.10
C VAL A 190 -3.85 -0.40 -19.73
N ASN A 191 -3.69 0.92 -19.87
CA ASN A 191 -2.53 1.53 -20.53
C ASN A 191 -1.43 1.95 -19.52
N ALA A 192 -1.64 1.73 -18.23
CA ALA A 192 -0.75 2.16 -17.16
C ALA A 192 0.38 1.14 -16.92
N ASN A 193 1.08 0.68 -17.96
CA ASN A 193 2.02 -0.44 -17.87
C ASN A 193 3.17 -0.20 -16.88
N VAL A 194 3.82 0.97 -16.95
CA VAL A 194 4.91 1.35 -16.03
C VAL A 194 4.37 1.43 -14.59
N ALA A 195 3.22 2.08 -14.41
CA ALA A 195 2.55 2.21 -13.13
C ALA A 195 2.25 0.86 -12.46
N LEU A 196 1.70 -0.08 -13.23
CA LEU A 196 1.35 -1.41 -12.76
C LEU A 196 2.59 -2.23 -12.44
N PHE A 197 3.65 -2.11 -13.23
CA PHE A 197 4.93 -2.74 -12.92
C PHE A 197 5.57 -2.17 -11.64
N LEU A 198 5.53 -0.85 -11.42
CA LEU A 198 5.99 -0.25 -10.17
C LEU A 198 5.13 -0.66 -8.97
N THR A 199 3.83 -0.85 -9.18
CA THR A 199 2.91 -1.39 -8.16
C THR A 199 3.28 -2.82 -7.79
N PHE A 200 3.67 -3.64 -8.77
CA PHE A 200 4.19 -4.99 -8.56
C PHE A 200 5.46 -4.95 -7.70
N ILE A 201 6.45 -4.14 -8.08
CA ILE A 201 7.71 -4.02 -7.33
C ILE A 201 7.48 -3.50 -5.91
N PHE A 202 6.60 -2.51 -5.75
CA PHE A 202 6.21 -1.98 -4.45
C PHE A 202 5.61 -3.07 -3.54
N ALA A 203 4.68 -3.87 -4.06
CA ALA A 203 4.08 -4.98 -3.31
C ALA A 203 5.12 -6.05 -2.95
N MET A 204 6.02 -6.39 -3.89
CA MET A 204 7.12 -7.32 -3.65
C MET A 204 8.03 -6.86 -2.52
N ILE A 205 8.49 -5.60 -2.54
CA ILE A 205 9.33 -5.03 -1.48
C ILE A 205 8.58 -5.05 -0.14
N SER A 206 7.32 -4.66 -0.13
CA SER A 206 6.48 -4.65 1.08
C SER A 206 6.38 -6.05 1.72
N LEU A 207 6.14 -7.08 0.91
CA LEU A 207 6.09 -8.47 1.38
C LEU A 207 7.44 -8.99 1.87
N ILE A 208 8.55 -8.60 1.24
CA ILE A 208 9.90 -8.92 1.70
C ILE A 208 10.18 -8.29 3.07
N LEU A 209 9.79 -7.02 3.27
CA LEU A 209 9.91 -6.35 4.56
C LEU A 209 9.08 -7.07 5.64
N ILE A 210 7.81 -7.36 5.33
CA ILE A 210 6.92 -8.10 6.22
C ILE A 210 7.51 -9.47 6.61
N SER A 211 8.03 -10.21 5.63
CA SER A 211 8.69 -11.51 5.84
C SER A 211 9.94 -11.40 6.72
N ARG A 212 10.83 -10.45 6.41
CA ARG A 212 12.13 -10.29 7.05
C ARG A 212 12.01 -9.85 8.50
N PHE A 213 11.16 -8.86 8.77
CA PHE A 213 11.03 -8.25 10.09
C PHE A 213 9.93 -8.90 10.95
N LYS A 214 9.07 -9.71 10.31
CA LYS A 214 7.92 -10.40 10.92
C LYS A 214 6.93 -9.41 11.54
N GLU A 215 6.84 -8.22 10.95
CA GLU A 215 5.93 -7.14 11.34
C GLU A 215 5.55 -6.31 10.11
N ILE A 216 4.40 -5.64 10.17
CA ILE A 216 3.85 -4.86 9.03
C ILE A 216 4.29 -3.40 9.03
N GLU A 217 4.94 -2.94 10.10
CA GLU A 217 5.16 -1.52 10.39
C GLU A 217 6.06 -0.84 9.35
N SER A 218 7.20 -1.45 9.00
CA SER A 218 8.11 -0.91 7.99
C SER A 218 7.49 -0.87 6.59
N ALA A 219 6.71 -1.89 6.23
CA ALA A 219 5.94 -1.88 4.98
C ALA A 219 4.84 -0.81 4.98
N THR A 220 4.19 -0.58 6.13
CA THR A 220 3.16 0.45 6.29
C THR A 220 3.77 1.83 6.12
N TYR A 221 4.90 2.12 6.78
CA TYR A 221 5.59 3.39 6.61
C TYR A 221 6.12 3.60 5.18
N LEU A 222 6.62 2.53 4.53
CA LEU A 222 7.00 2.60 3.12
C LEU A 222 5.80 3.02 2.26
N HIS A 223 4.63 2.41 2.49
CA HIS A 223 3.41 2.75 1.78
C HIS A 223 2.97 4.19 2.05
N VAL A 224 2.98 4.62 3.32
CA VAL A 224 2.59 5.97 3.71
C VAL A 224 3.52 7.01 3.07
N PHE A 225 4.83 6.80 3.10
CA PHE A 225 5.78 7.71 2.48
C PHE A 225 5.62 7.75 0.96
N ASN A 226 5.44 6.58 0.33
CA ASN A 226 5.20 6.50 -1.10
C ASN A 226 3.95 7.29 -1.49
N ASN A 227 2.81 7.05 -0.84
CA ASN A 227 1.57 7.74 -1.15
C ASN A 227 1.67 9.25 -0.86
N THR A 228 2.25 9.62 0.29
CA THR A 228 2.46 11.04 0.64
C THR A 228 3.28 11.77 -0.42
N LEU A 229 4.37 11.16 -0.88
CA LEU A 229 5.25 11.75 -1.89
C LEU A 229 4.52 12.03 -3.21
N PHE A 230 3.58 11.16 -3.61
CA PHE A 230 2.80 11.35 -4.84
C PHE A 230 1.57 12.26 -4.66
N ILE A 231 1.03 12.39 -3.45
CA ILE A 231 -0.10 13.27 -3.15
C ILE A 231 0.35 14.73 -2.97
N LEU A 232 1.54 14.96 -2.39
CA LEU A 232 1.99 16.30 -1.99
C LEU A 232 2.03 17.33 -3.14
N PRO A 233 2.49 17.01 -4.36
CA PRO A 233 2.48 17.98 -5.47
C PRO A 233 1.06 18.45 -5.86
N GLN A 234 0.04 17.63 -5.62
CA GLN A 234 -1.36 17.92 -5.99
C GLN A 234 -2.03 18.90 -5.04
N ILE A 235 -1.63 18.80 -3.77
CA ILE A 235 -2.00 19.75 -2.73
C ILE A 235 -1.46 21.15 -3.04
N GLN A 236 -0.29 21.23 -3.68
CA GLN A 236 0.40 22.47 -3.95
C GLN A 236 0.03 23.09 -5.31
N GLY A 237 -0.49 22.30 -6.25
CA GLY A 237 -0.87 22.74 -7.59
C GLY A 237 -2.36 23.00 -7.81
N GLY A 238 -3.19 22.80 -6.79
CA GLY A 238 -4.65 23.03 -6.80
C GLY A 238 -5.08 24.30 -6.07
#